data_AF-A0A821YAC0-F1
#
_entry.id   AF-A0A821YAC0-F1
#
_cell.length_a   1.000
_cell.length_b   1.000
_cell.length_c   1.000
_cell.angle_alpha   90.00
_cell.angle_beta   90.00
_cell.angle_gamma   90.00
#
_symmetry.space_group_name_H-M   'P 1'
#
loop_
_entity.id
_entity.type
_entity.pdbx_description
1 polymer ?
#
loop_
_entity_poly.entity_id
_entity_poly.type
_entity_poly.pdbx_seq_one_letter_code
_entity_poly.pdbx_strand_id
1 'polypeptide(L)'
;MNTCQCVTNVWTGPYCQTPMRILWAFDNNLGDLYNNFQGVGTNGPTYSSPWITGYGTCLYLTAASSQSVTILTPPFLNMTLTSFSLLAWVRATSLHNTATGPYSDNAIFGQCQQTVQDECLHIIMGYVYDYSTTTQYVYVNGVLDVPGSPKGTVGQLTIGTNVVDFPNNYWDGCIDQVSYAALAKNATQVLYEATLTFSYSFEDNLLDSGTLGINGTGTTIAYSTPGRVNNCLSLLSNSSYVQATNLVLLGTVGRSYSFSIWIKPNIVAGGTILHVSSGTTGVGWCIPMLGFTSSGNVGVQGWNHSAVSITGPVVT
;
A
#
# COMPACT_ATOMS: atom_id res chain seq x y z
N MET A 1 25.31 -5.30 33.11
CA MET A 1 23.92 -5.77 33.06
C MET A 1 23.11 -4.60 32.55
N ASN A 2 22.86 -4.58 31.24
CA ASN A 2 22.30 -3.42 30.56
C ASN A 2 20.77 -3.53 30.56
N THR A 3 20.16 -2.56 31.21
CA THR A 3 18.73 -2.28 31.26
C THR A 3 18.27 -1.71 29.91
N CYS A 4 17.41 -2.44 29.20
CA CYS A 4 16.55 -1.83 28.19
C CYS A 4 15.36 -1.17 28.88
N GLN A 5 15.29 0.15 28.80
CA GLN A 5 14.16 0.95 29.24
C GLN A 5 12.98 0.72 28.28
N CYS A 6 11.82 0.36 28.82
CA CYS A 6 10.55 0.55 28.14
C CYS A 6 10.23 2.04 28.13
N VAL A 7 10.09 2.65 26.96
CA VAL A 7 9.47 3.97 26.81
C VAL A 7 7.96 3.77 26.83
N THR A 8 7.29 4.48 27.72
CA THR A 8 5.85 4.44 27.96
C THR A 8 5.03 5.14 26.87
N ASN A 9 3.83 4.59 26.61
CA ASN A 9 2.68 5.14 25.86
C ASN A 9 2.70 5.05 24.32
N VAL A 10 2.25 3.91 23.75
CA VAL A 10 1.36 3.87 22.56
C VAL A 10 0.58 2.52 22.56
N TRP A 11 -0.73 2.60 22.39
CA TRP A 11 -1.73 1.58 22.03
C TRP A 11 -1.25 0.11 21.86
N THR A 12 -1.66 -0.77 22.78
CA THR A 12 -1.56 -2.23 22.64
C THR A 12 -2.69 -2.78 21.77
N GLY A 13 -2.55 -2.63 20.45
CA GLY A 13 -3.26 -3.45 19.47
C GLY A 13 -2.45 -4.71 19.14
N PRO A 14 -3.05 -5.78 18.58
CA PRO A 14 -2.36 -7.03 18.25
C PRO A 14 -1.32 -6.92 17.11
N TYR A 15 -0.93 -5.71 16.71
CA TYR A 15 -0.07 -5.42 15.55
C TYR A 15 1.18 -4.62 15.91
N CYS A 16 1.64 -4.66 17.15
CA CYS A 16 2.89 -4.00 17.57
C CYS A 16 4.14 -4.88 17.33
N GLN A 17 4.26 -5.39 16.11
CA GLN A 17 5.56 -5.61 15.52
C GLN A 17 5.55 -4.84 14.21
N THR A 18 6.25 -3.72 14.14
CA THR A 18 6.78 -3.26 12.85
C THR A 18 7.99 -4.15 12.59
N PRO A 19 7.86 -5.29 11.88
CA PRO A 19 9.06 -5.99 11.40
C PRO A 19 9.89 -4.97 10.62
N MET A 20 11.21 -5.16 10.59
CA MET A 20 12.08 -4.39 9.70
C MET A 20 11.47 -4.44 8.29
N ARG A 21 10.91 -3.30 7.86
CA ARG A 21 10.32 -3.14 6.55
C ARG A 21 11.37 -2.46 5.70
N ILE A 22 11.92 -3.21 4.75
CA ILE A 22 12.69 -2.62 3.66
C ILE A 22 11.66 -2.21 2.61
N LEU A 23 11.70 -0.97 2.17
CA LEU A 23 10.71 -0.40 1.24
C LEU A 23 11.44 0.39 0.15
N TRP A 24 11.32 -0.06 -1.09
CA TRP A 24 11.70 0.73 -2.27
C TRP A 24 10.45 1.39 -2.83
N ALA A 25 10.35 2.71 -2.64
CA ALA A 25 9.24 3.52 -3.13
C ALA A 25 9.41 3.97 -4.59
N PHE A 26 10.59 3.73 -5.20
CA PHE A 26 10.89 4.10 -6.59
C PHE A 26 10.49 5.51 -7.05
N ASP A 27 10.47 6.45 -6.10
CA ASP A 27 10.24 7.88 -6.30
C ASP A 27 11.53 8.57 -6.78
N ASN A 28 11.89 8.34 -8.04
CA ASN A 28 13.11 8.84 -8.70
C ASN A 28 14.44 8.38 -8.10
N ASN A 29 14.43 7.32 -7.29
CA ASN A 29 15.64 6.74 -6.73
C ASN A 29 15.48 5.22 -6.55
N LEU A 30 16.62 4.51 -6.51
CA LEU A 30 16.69 3.07 -6.28
C LEU A 30 17.02 2.71 -4.83
N GLY A 31 17.03 3.69 -3.92
CA GLY A 31 17.28 3.46 -2.50
C GLY A 31 16.05 2.90 -1.81
N ASP A 32 16.26 2.07 -0.80
CA ASP A 32 15.20 1.80 0.16
C ASP A 32 14.99 3.02 1.08
N LEU A 33 13.89 3.03 1.83
CA LEU A 33 13.50 4.11 2.75
C LEU A 33 14.63 4.55 3.71
N TYR A 34 15.52 3.63 4.10
CA TYR A 34 16.63 3.90 5.02
C TYR A 34 18.00 3.90 4.35
N ASN A 35 18.06 3.77 3.02
CA ASN A 35 19.28 3.71 2.22
C ASN A 35 20.27 2.59 2.61
N ASN A 36 19.80 1.54 3.28
CA ASN A 36 20.58 0.38 3.69
C ASN A 36 20.71 -0.68 2.58
N PHE A 37 19.78 -0.71 1.63
CA PHE A 37 19.71 -1.68 0.53
C PHE A 37 19.55 -0.95 -0.81
N GLN A 38 20.65 -0.42 -1.32
CA GLN A 38 20.67 0.33 -2.58
C GLN A 38 20.51 -0.59 -3.79
N GLY A 39 19.59 -0.23 -4.68
CA GLY A 39 19.47 -0.83 -6.00
C GLY A 39 20.45 -0.21 -7.00
N VAL A 40 20.95 -1.04 -7.91
CA VAL A 40 21.71 -0.61 -9.09
C VAL A 40 20.94 -1.01 -10.34
N GLY A 41 20.62 -0.02 -11.16
CA GLY A 41 19.91 -0.24 -12.40
C GLY A 41 20.82 -0.82 -13.49
N THR A 42 20.30 -1.79 -14.24
CA THR A 42 20.93 -2.39 -15.41
C THR A 42 20.21 -1.95 -16.67
N ASN A 43 20.97 -1.57 -17.70
CA ASN A 43 20.46 -1.10 -19.01
C ASN A 43 19.52 0.13 -18.93
N GLY A 44 19.73 0.97 -17.91
CA GLY A 44 19.08 2.27 -17.76
C GLY A 44 17.57 2.22 -17.45
N PRO A 45 17.15 1.63 -16.31
CA PRO A 45 15.78 1.76 -15.84
C PRO A 45 15.37 3.23 -15.75
N THR A 46 14.10 3.50 -16.03
CA THR A 46 13.56 4.87 -16.03
C THR A 46 12.45 5.00 -14.99
N TYR A 47 11.99 6.22 -14.75
CA TYR A 47 10.88 6.50 -13.85
C TYR A 47 9.70 7.07 -14.64
N SER A 48 8.49 6.63 -14.32
CA SER A 48 7.27 7.11 -15.00
C SER A 48 6.26 7.65 -13.98
N SER A 49 5.69 8.82 -14.29
CA SER A 49 4.65 9.49 -13.48
C SER A 49 3.44 9.84 -14.35
N PRO A 50 2.21 9.87 -13.81
CA PRO A 50 1.83 9.38 -12.49
C PRO A 50 1.74 7.85 -12.46
N TRP A 51 2.09 7.28 -11.31
CA TRP A 51 1.91 5.85 -11.06
C TRP A 51 0.41 5.50 -10.78
N ILE A 52 0.07 4.21 -10.62
CA ILE A 52 -1.29 3.69 -10.41
C ILE A 52 -1.99 4.30 -9.21
N THR A 53 -1.22 4.76 -8.22
CA THR A 53 -1.71 5.45 -7.02
C THR A 53 -1.83 6.95 -7.23
N GLY A 54 -1.49 7.51 -8.40
CA GLY A 54 -1.54 8.93 -8.74
C GLY A 54 -0.49 9.81 -8.04
N TYR A 55 0.37 9.23 -7.20
CA TYR A 55 1.42 9.90 -6.46
C TYR A 55 2.79 9.37 -6.90
N GLY A 56 3.80 10.24 -6.91
CA GLY A 56 5.19 9.81 -7.14
C GLY A 56 5.48 9.30 -8.56
N THR A 57 6.48 8.43 -8.64
CA THR A 57 6.87 7.72 -9.86
C THR A 57 6.95 6.22 -9.63
N CYS A 58 6.71 5.43 -10.67
CA CYS A 58 7.07 4.01 -10.66
C CYS A 58 8.49 3.82 -11.22
N LEU A 59 9.14 2.70 -10.87
CA LEU A 59 10.25 2.15 -11.66
C LEU A 59 9.67 1.54 -12.94
N TYR A 60 10.04 2.09 -14.10
CA TYR A 60 9.62 1.61 -15.41
C TYR A 60 10.75 0.79 -16.06
N LEU A 61 10.45 -0.48 -16.32
CA LEU A 61 11.36 -1.43 -16.96
C LEU A 61 10.81 -1.86 -18.32
N THR A 62 11.72 -1.96 -19.29
CA THR A 62 11.42 -2.41 -20.64
C THR A 62 12.14 -3.73 -20.90
N ALA A 63 11.37 -4.80 -21.09
CA ALA A 63 11.90 -6.14 -21.34
C ALA A 63 12.79 -6.20 -22.59
N ALA A 64 12.41 -5.49 -23.66
CA ALA A 64 13.19 -5.42 -24.91
C ALA A 64 14.58 -4.78 -24.75
N SER A 65 14.81 -4.05 -23.67
CA SER A 65 16.10 -3.44 -23.33
C SER A 65 16.80 -4.18 -22.19
N SER A 66 16.28 -5.34 -21.76
CA SER A 66 16.86 -6.16 -20.69
C SER A 66 17.11 -5.35 -19.41
N GLN A 67 16.11 -4.53 -19.04
CA GLN A 67 16.20 -3.63 -17.89
C GLN A 67 15.83 -4.33 -16.59
N SER A 68 16.61 -4.07 -15.55
CA SER A 68 16.38 -4.61 -14.21
C SER A 68 17.03 -3.75 -13.14
N VAL A 69 16.74 -4.05 -11.89
CA VAL A 69 17.45 -3.49 -10.73
C VAL A 69 18.01 -4.63 -9.90
N THR A 70 19.28 -4.53 -9.53
CA THR A 70 19.93 -5.47 -8.62
C THR A 70 20.13 -4.79 -7.27
N ILE A 71 19.62 -5.40 -6.21
CA ILE A 71 19.91 -4.96 -4.85
C ILE A 71 21.29 -5.49 -4.48
N LEU A 72 22.25 -4.57 -4.30
CA LEU A 72 23.64 -4.94 -4.10
C LEU A 72 23.85 -5.65 -2.76
N THR A 73 24.77 -6.60 -2.80
CA THR A 73 25.32 -7.31 -1.66
C THR A 73 26.65 -6.66 -1.24
N PRO A 74 26.92 -6.40 0.06
CA PRO A 74 26.10 -6.56 1.27
C PRO A 74 25.34 -5.27 1.70
N PRO A 75 24.27 -5.37 2.54
CA PRO A 75 23.77 -6.56 3.25
C PRO A 75 22.81 -7.46 2.45
N PHE A 76 22.73 -8.74 2.81
CA PHE A 76 21.85 -9.73 2.18
C PHE A 76 20.45 -9.73 2.79
N LEU A 77 19.43 -9.98 1.96
CA LEU A 77 18.13 -10.43 2.44
C LEU A 77 18.20 -11.93 2.72
N ASN A 78 18.21 -12.31 4.00
CA ASN A 78 18.16 -13.71 4.37
C ASN A 78 16.73 -14.26 4.24
N MET A 79 16.45 -14.93 3.12
CA MET A 79 15.19 -15.64 2.86
C MET A 79 15.32 -17.16 3.05
N THR A 80 16.48 -17.62 3.52
CA THR A 80 16.78 -19.03 3.73
C THR A 80 16.45 -19.44 5.16
N LEU A 81 15.64 -20.50 5.30
CA LEU A 81 15.22 -21.05 6.60
C LEU A 81 14.47 -20.04 7.50
N THR A 82 13.88 -19.01 6.90
CA THR A 82 13.12 -17.95 7.59
C THR A 82 11.80 -17.70 6.88
N SER A 83 10.79 -17.26 7.64
CA SER A 83 9.55 -16.76 7.05
C SER A 83 9.78 -15.36 6.49
N PHE A 84 9.20 -15.06 5.32
CA PHE A 84 9.31 -13.73 4.72
C PHE A 84 8.07 -13.38 3.89
N SER A 85 7.91 -12.07 3.65
CA SER A 85 6.87 -11.53 2.77
C SER A 85 7.49 -10.52 1.81
N LEU A 86 7.16 -10.65 0.53
CA LEU A 86 7.49 -9.71 -0.54
C LEU A 86 6.20 -9.20 -1.18
N LEU A 87 6.02 -7.89 -1.22
CA LEU A 87 4.86 -7.26 -1.84
C LEU A 87 5.30 -6.14 -2.75
N ALA A 88 4.56 -5.94 -3.84
CA ALA A 88 4.79 -4.83 -4.76
C ALA A 88 3.51 -4.44 -5.49
N TRP A 89 3.47 -3.19 -5.91
CA TRP A 89 2.47 -2.67 -6.82
C TRP A 89 3.01 -2.71 -8.23
N VAL A 90 2.26 -3.33 -9.15
CA VAL A 90 2.75 -3.57 -10.52
C VAL A 90 1.69 -3.29 -11.57
N ARG A 91 2.12 -2.82 -12.75
CA ARG A 91 1.29 -2.57 -13.93
C ARG A 91 2.10 -3.00 -15.12
N ALA A 92 1.83 -4.21 -15.56
CA ALA A 92 2.42 -4.76 -16.77
C ALA A 92 1.94 -3.95 -17.98
N THR A 93 2.86 -3.62 -18.88
CA THR A 93 2.55 -3.08 -20.23
C THR A 93 2.45 -4.20 -21.25
N SER A 94 3.16 -5.30 -21.02
CA SER A 94 2.93 -6.57 -21.70
C SER A 94 3.04 -7.74 -20.72
N LEU A 95 2.21 -8.75 -20.93
CA LEU A 95 2.42 -10.07 -20.37
C LEU A 95 2.98 -10.91 -21.53
N HIS A 96 4.29 -11.15 -21.50
CA HIS A 96 4.91 -11.98 -22.52
C HIS A 96 4.46 -13.43 -22.28
N ASN A 97 3.79 -13.99 -23.28
CA ASN A 97 3.50 -15.42 -23.40
C ASN A 97 4.05 -15.91 -24.75
N THR A 98 5.32 -15.59 -25.01
CA THR A 98 5.96 -15.95 -26.27
C THR A 98 6.88 -17.14 -26.05
N ALA A 99 6.45 -18.26 -26.62
CA ALA A 99 7.23 -19.41 -27.10
C ALA A 99 7.31 -20.64 -26.18
N THR A 100 6.54 -21.66 -26.56
CA THR A 100 7.02 -23.06 -26.76
C THR A 100 7.92 -23.67 -25.68
N GLY A 101 7.63 -23.42 -24.40
CA GLY A 101 8.31 -24.09 -23.29
C GLY A 101 7.87 -23.53 -21.92
N PRO A 102 8.01 -24.31 -20.83
CA PRO A 102 7.46 -23.99 -19.50
C PRO A 102 8.19 -22.86 -18.75
N TYR A 103 8.89 -21.97 -19.45
CA TYR A 103 9.86 -21.05 -18.85
C TYR A 103 9.74 -19.59 -19.35
N SER A 104 8.63 -19.16 -19.94
CA SER A 104 8.47 -17.82 -20.53
C SER A 104 7.80 -16.78 -19.62
N ASP A 105 7.65 -17.06 -18.32
CA ASP A 105 6.95 -16.17 -17.41
C ASP A 105 7.78 -14.95 -17.02
N ASN A 106 7.15 -13.77 -17.04
CA ASN A 106 7.73 -12.53 -16.58
C ASN A 106 7.89 -12.55 -15.05
N ALA A 107 9.13 -12.70 -14.57
CA ALA A 107 9.43 -12.61 -13.14
C ALA A 107 9.52 -11.15 -12.67
N ILE A 108 8.92 -10.85 -11.52
CA ILE A 108 9.01 -9.53 -10.87
C ILE A 108 10.17 -9.53 -9.88
N PHE A 109 10.35 -10.62 -9.15
CA PHE A 109 11.52 -10.84 -8.30
C PHE A 109 12.24 -12.11 -8.69
N GLY A 110 13.56 -12.05 -8.62
CA GLY A 110 14.45 -13.18 -8.78
C GLY A 110 15.49 -13.21 -7.67
N GLN A 111 15.76 -14.39 -7.13
CA GLN A 111 16.95 -14.61 -6.32
C GLN A 111 17.48 -16.00 -6.65
N CYS A 112 18.75 -16.07 -7.04
CA CYS A 112 19.43 -17.33 -7.35
C CYS A 112 20.68 -17.48 -6.48
N GLN A 113 20.99 -18.71 -6.10
CA GLN A 113 22.30 -19.03 -5.56
C GLN A 113 23.35 -18.96 -6.68
N GLN A 114 24.47 -18.26 -6.47
CA GLN A 114 25.44 -17.92 -7.52
C GLN A 114 26.20 -19.11 -8.15
N THR A 115 26.02 -20.34 -7.66
CA THR A 115 26.85 -21.49 -8.06
C THR A 115 26.07 -22.80 -8.30
N VAL A 116 24.75 -22.81 -8.17
CA VAL A 116 23.94 -24.03 -8.33
C VAL A 116 22.78 -23.74 -9.29
N GLN A 117 22.79 -24.44 -10.42
CA GLN A 117 21.68 -24.48 -11.36
C GLN A 117 20.47 -25.11 -10.65
N ASP A 118 19.28 -24.51 -10.76
CA ASP A 118 18.01 -24.93 -10.14
C ASP A 118 17.76 -24.51 -8.66
N GLU A 119 18.58 -23.63 -8.08
CA GLU A 119 18.31 -23.00 -6.77
C GLU A 119 17.92 -21.51 -6.93
N CYS A 120 16.82 -21.28 -7.66
CA CYS A 120 16.28 -19.95 -7.91
C CYS A 120 14.84 -19.82 -7.39
N LEU A 121 14.56 -18.70 -6.74
CA LEU A 121 13.22 -18.26 -6.37
C LEU A 121 12.76 -17.18 -7.35
N HIS A 122 11.68 -17.43 -8.08
CA HIS A 122 11.03 -16.45 -8.95
C HIS A 122 9.64 -16.10 -8.39
N ILE A 123 9.34 -14.81 -8.27
CA ILE A 123 8.06 -14.34 -7.75
C ILE A 123 7.41 -13.39 -8.75
N ILE A 124 6.13 -13.62 -9.01
CA ILE A 124 5.34 -12.88 -10.00
C ILE A 124 4.35 -11.92 -9.32
N MET A 125 3.90 -12.19 -8.09
CA MET A 125 2.90 -11.36 -7.36
C MET A 125 3.15 -11.38 -5.85
N GLY A 126 2.31 -10.71 -5.04
CA GLY A 126 2.48 -10.65 -3.59
C GLY A 126 2.70 -12.05 -3.00
N TYR A 127 3.79 -12.25 -2.27
CA TYR A 127 4.27 -13.57 -1.89
C TYR A 127 4.59 -13.63 -0.40
N VAL A 128 4.07 -14.66 0.26
CA VAL A 128 4.36 -14.97 1.66
C VAL A 128 4.87 -16.40 1.76
N TYR A 129 6.02 -16.58 2.41
CA TYR A 129 6.53 -17.89 2.82
C TYR A 129 6.47 -18.03 4.34
N ASP A 130 5.72 -19.02 4.81
CA ASP A 130 5.68 -19.42 6.20
C ASP A 130 6.55 -20.65 6.40
N TYR A 131 7.73 -20.43 6.99
CA TYR A 131 8.69 -21.49 7.26
C TYR A 131 8.17 -22.51 8.29
N SER A 132 7.31 -22.09 9.23
CA SER A 132 6.80 -22.97 10.29
C SER A 132 5.90 -24.07 9.73
N THR A 133 5.12 -23.73 8.70
CA THR A 133 4.22 -24.63 8.00
C THR A 133 4.76 -25.09 6.65
N THR A 134 5.94 -24.61 6.25
CA THR A 134 6.54 -24.81 4.92
C THR A 134 5.58 -24.47 3.77
N THR A 135 4.67 -23.53 4.01
CA THR A 135 3.58 -23.20 3.08
C THR A 135 3.81 -21.83 2.45
N GLN A 136 3.37 -21.69 1.19
CA GLN A 136 3.47 -20.44 0.46
C GLN A 136 2.11 -19.97 0.03
N TYR A 137 2.00 -18.65 -0.07
CA TYR A 137 0.76 -17.98 -0.41
C TYR A 137 1.08 -16.90 -1.44
N VAL A 138 0.45 -17.00 -2.61
CA VAL A 138 0.44 -15.93 -3.60
C VAL A 138 -0.84 -15.14 -3.42
N TYR A 139 -0.72 -13.81 -3.28
CA TYR A 139 -1.83 -12.89 -3.13
C TYR A 139 -1.88 -11.92 -4.31
N VAL A 140 -3.09 -11.72 -4.82
CA VAL A 140 -3.40 -10.71 -5.84
C VAL A 140 -4.44 -9.77 -5.27
N ASN A 141 -4.12 -8.47 -5.23
CA ASN A 141 -4.98 -7.45 -4.62
C ASN A 141 -5.43 -7.80 -3.19
N GLY A 142 -4.56 -8.45 -2.40
CA GLY A 142 -4.87 -8.84 -1.03
C GLY A 142 -5.63 -10.16 -0.86
N VAL A 143 -5.99 -10.85 -1.95
CA VAL A 143 -6.74 -12.11 -1.94
C VAL A 143 -5.82 -13.27 -2.28
N LEU A 144 -5.91 -14.38 -1.52
CA LEU A 144 -5.14 -15.59 -1.77
C LEU A 144 -5.56 -16.23 -3.10
N ASP A 145 -4.59 -16.45 -3.99
CA ASP A 145 -4.80 -17.01 -5.32
C ASP A 145 -4.38 -18.50 -5.37
N VAL A 146 -3.14 -18.83 -4.99
CA VAL A 146 -2.63 -20.22 -5.05
C VAL A 146 -1.66 -20.54 -3.90
N PRO A 147 -1.75 -21.74 -3.28
CA PRO A 147 -0.71 -22.29 -2.43
C PRO A 147 0.37 -23.07 -3.23
N GLY A 148 1.66 -22.89 -2.89
CA GLY A 148 2.80 -23.47 -3.63
C GLY A 148 3.96 -24.02 -2.78
N SER A 149 5.03 -24.52 -3.43
CA SER A 149 6.20 -25.17 -2.80
C SER A 149 7.65 -24.70 -3.16
N PRO A 150 7.96 -23.59 -3.88
CA PRO A 150 9.35 -23.13 -3.98
C PRO A 150 9.98 -22.55 -2.70
N LYS A 151 11.16 -23.07 -2.29
CA LYS A 151 11.91 -22.59 -1.12
C LYS A 151 12.68 -21.31 -1.45
N GLY A 152 12.75 -20.37 -0.50
CA GLY A 152 13.64 -19.21 -0.60
C GLY A 152 15.12 -19.60 -0.48
N THR A 153 15.99 -18.77 -1.06
CA THR A 153 17.44 -18.96 -1.15
C THR A 153 18.17 -17.74 -0.54
N VAL A 154 19.50 -17.70 -0.55
CA VAL A 154 20.30 -16.53 -0.19
C VAL A 154 21.12 -16.14 -1.41
N GLY A 155 21.00 -14.88 -1.82
CA GLY A 155 21.67 -14.36 -3.00
C GLY A 155 21.31 -12.91 -3.28
N GLN A 156 21.82 -12.38 -4.40
CA GLN A 156 21.40 -11.06 -4.90
C GLN A 156 19.92 -11.11 -5.26
N LEU A 157 19.16 -10.14 -4.76
CA LEU A 157 17.77 -9.93 -5.17
C LEU A 157 17.78 -9.05 -6.42
N THR A 158 17.09 -9.50 -7.46
CA THR A 158 16.75 -8.67 -8.61
C THR A 158 15.28 -8.36 -8.68
N ILE A 159 15.01 -7.18 -9.23
CA ILE A 159 13.69 -6.64 -9.49
C ILE A 159 13.57 -6.48 -11.00
N GLY A 160 12.53 -7.08 -11.57
CA GLY A 160 12.23 -7.11 -12.99
C GLY A 160 13.01 -8.12 -13.82
N THR A 161 13.70 -9.07 -13.19
CA THR A 161 14.31 -10.22 -13.87
C THR A 161 14.58 -11.37 -12.90
N ASN A 162 14.73 -12.58 -13.45
CA ASN A 162 15.08 -13.81 -12.75
C ASN A 162 16.60 -14.12 -12.70
N VAL A 163 17.48 -13.33 -13.35
CA VAL A 163 18.97 -13.46 -13.32
C VAL A 163 19.52 -14.72 -13.97
N VAL A 164 18.71 -15.73 -14.29
CA VAL A 164 19.20 -16.99 -14.84
C VAL A 164 19.66 -16.78 -16.29
N ASP A 165 20.87 -17.26 -16.59
CA ASP A 165 21.48 -17.18 -17.93
C ASP A 165 20.56 -17.73 -19.02
N PHE A 166 19.66 -18.68 -18.71
CA PHE A 166 18.58 -19.08 -19.62
C PHE A 166 17.40 -19.76 -18.89
N PRO A 167 16.14 -19.40 -19.24
CA PRO A 167 15.76 -18.21 -19.98
C PRO A 167 15.76 -16.97 -19.08
N ASN A 168 16.40 -15.93 -19.61
CA ASN A 168 16.48 -14.62 -18.97
C ASN A 168 15.17 -13.88 -19.28
N ASN A 169 14.29 -13.79 -18.29
CA ASN A 169 12.98 -13.17 -18.46
C ASN A 169 13.02 -11.78 -17.81
N TYR A 170 12.56 -10.78 -18.55
CA TYR A 170 12.54 -9.39 -18.10
C TYR A 170 11.10 -8.88 -17.98
N TRP A 171 10.85 -8.10 -16.95
CA TRP A 171 9.57 -7.42 -16.75
C TRP A 171 9.37 -6.28 -17.75
N ASP A 172 8.13 -6.09 -18.17
CA ASP A 172 7.71 -4.97 -19.00
C ASP A 172 6.60 -4.20 -18.29
N GLY A 173 6.93 -2.98 -17.85
CA GLY A 173 5.99 -2.06 -17.22
C GLY A 173 6.52 -1.44 -15.93
N CYS A 174 5.58 -0.98 -15.12
CA CYS A 174 5.87 -0.27 -13.87
C CYS A 174 5.87 -1.22 -12.66
N ILE A 175 6.82 -1.00 -11.75
CA ILE A 175 6.89 -1.58 -10.41
C ILE A 175 7.01 -0.43 -9.41
N ASP A 176 6.30 -0.50 -8.28
CA ASP A 176 6.35 0.50 -7.22
C ASP A 176 6.09 -0.13 -5.84
N GLN A 177 6.46 0.58 -4.77
CA GLN A 177 6.19 0.24 -3.37
C GLN A 177 6.59 -1.21 -3.05
N VAL A 178 7.80 -1.61 -3.48
CA VAL A 178 8.34 -2.94 -3.20
C VAL A 178 8.70 -3.01 -1.73
N SER A 179 8.10 -3.94 -0.99
CA SER A 179 8.40 -4.13 0.41
C SER A 179 8.84 -5.56 0.72
N TYR A 180 9.82 -5.67 1.61
CA TYR A 180 10.26 -6.91 2.22
C TYR A 180 10.04 -6.87 3.73
N ALA A 181 9.52 -7.95 4.28
CA ALA A 181 9.43 -8.19 5.73
C ALA A 181 9.97 -9.58 6.07
N ALA A 182 10.82 -9.66 7.11
CA ALA A 182 11.38 -10.92 7.63
C ALA A 182 10.37 -11.67 8.53
N LEU A 183 9.11 -11.74 8.11
CA LEU A 183 8.05 -12.55 8.72
C LEU A 183 7.02 -12.99 7.67
N ALA A 184 6.23 -14.02 7.99
CA ALA A 184 5.07 -14.40 7.18
C ALA A 184 3.87 -13.53 7.55
N LYS A 185 3.39 -12.71 6.61
CA LYS A 185 2.17 -11.93 6.79
C LYS A 185 0.94 -12.83 6.64
N ASN A 186 -0.03 -12.65 7.53
CA ASN A 186 -1.33 -13.30 7.38
C ASN A 186 -2.19 -12.59 6.31
N ALA A 187 -3.28 -13.23 5.88
CA ALA A 187 -4.16 -12.70 4.85
C ALA A 187 -4.71 -11.29 5.18
N THR A 188 -5.00 -10.99 6.45
CA THR A 188 -5.47 -9.67 6.87
C THR A 188 -4.38 -8.60 6.71
N GLN A 189 -3.13 -8.92 7.04
CA GLN A 189 -1.99 -8.00 6.88
C GLN A 189 -1.72 -7.72 5.40
N VAL A 190 -1.78 -8.76 4.55
CA VAL A 190 -1.61 -8.60 3.09
C VAL A 190 -2.75 -7.80 2.48
N LEU A 191 -4.00 -8.07 2.88
CA LEU A 191 -5.15 -7.29 2.46
C LEU A 191 -5.01 -5.82 2.88
N TYR A 192 -4.62 -5.55 4.12
CA TYR A 192 -4.44 -4.20 4.63
C TYR A 192 -3.40 -3.39 3.84
N GLU A 193 -2.30 -4.02 3.40
CA GLU A 193 -1.28 -3.37 2.56
C GLU A 193 -1.69 -3.25 1.08
N ALA A 194 -2.54 -4.16 0.59
CA ALA A 194 -3.12 -4.08 -0.75
C ALA A 194 -4.26 -3.04 -0.82
N THR A 195 -4.91 -2.75 0.31
CA THR A 195 -5.92 -1.71 0.40
C THR A 195 -5.28 -0.36 0.72
N LEU A 196 -5.45 0.62 -0.17
CA LEU A 196 -5.00 1.99 0.01
C LEU A 196 -5.88 2.69 1.07
N THR A 197 -5.69 2.32 2.34
CA THR A 197 -6.49 2.80 3.47
C THR A 197 -5.72 3.83 4.26
N PHE A 198 -6.36 4.97 4.52
CA PHE A 198 -5.97 5.90 5.58
C PHE A 198 -7.03 5.84 6.69
N SER A 199 -6.61 6.09 7.93
CA SER A 199 -7.46 5.99 9.12
C SER A 199 -6.96 6.94 10.22
N TYR A 200 -7.86 7.73 10.78
CA TYR A 200 -7.59 8.58 11.94
C TYR A 200 -8.31 8.03 13.17
N SER A 201 -7.56 7.76 14.24
CA SER A 201 -8.12 7.28 15.51
C SER A 201 -8.75 8.41 16.34
N PHE A 202 -8.32 9.66 16.11
CA PHE A 202 -8.73 10.85 16.86
C PHE A 202 -8.43 10.79 18.37
N GLU A 203 -7.36 10.08 18.75
CA GLU A 203 -6.98 9.89 20.15
C GLU A 203 -6.21 11.06 20.78
N ASP A 204 -5.76 12.02 19.97
CA ASP A 204 -5.07 13.29 20.37
C ASP A 204 -4.33 13.93 19.17
N ASN A 205 -4.29 13.24 18.03
CA ASN A 205 -3.61 13.70 16.82
C ASN A 205 -4.38 13.32 15.55
N LEU A 206 -3.91 13.86 14.42
CA LEU A 206 -4.40 13.56 13.06
C LEU A 206 -3.37 12.76 12.26
N LEU A 207 -2.60 11.88 12.92
CA LEU A 207 -1.68 11.00 12.23
C LEU A 207 -2.45 9.84 11.60
N ASP A 208 -2.06 9.48 10.38
CA ASP A 208 -2.60 8.32 9.70
C ASP A 208 -2.11 7.04 10.37
N SER A 209 -3.06 6.24 10.85
CA SER A 209 -2.84 4.86 11.34
C SER A 209 -2.96 3.82 10.21
N GLY A 210 -3.35 4.27 9.02
CA GLY A 210 -3.43 3.56 7.75
C GLY A 210 -2.09 3.17 7.13
N THR A 211 -2.15 2.63 5.92
CA THR A 211 -0.96 2.25 5.13
C THR A 211 -0.46 3.38 4.24
N LEU A 212 -1.23 4.45 4.07
CA LEU A 212 -0.91 5.54 3.15
C LEU A 212 -0.03 6.64 3.75
N GLY A 213 0.03 6.75 5.09
CA GLY A 213 0.78 7.81 5.76
C GLY A 213 0.22 9.21 5.50
N ILE A 214 -1.07 9.32 5.15
CA ILE A 214 -1.72 10.59 4.80
C ILE A 214 -2.16 11.28 6.09
N ASN A 215 -1.24 11.98 6.74
CA ASN A 215 -1.56 12.75 7.94
C ASN A 215 -2.55 13.88 7.62
N GLY A 216 -3.51 14.08 8.52
CA GLY A 216 -4.52 15.12 8.40
C GLY A 216 -4.09 16.45 9.02
N THR A 217 -4.79 17.50 8.66
CA THR A 217 -4.75 18.81 9.33
C THR A 217 -6.13 19.18 9.85
N GLY A 218 -6.19 19.99 10.90
CA GLY A 218 -7.43 20.36 11.56
C GLY A 218 -7.55 21.87 11.73
N THR A 219 -8.72 22.41 11.44
CA THR A 219 -9.06 23.82 11.69
C THR A 219 -10.13 23.89 12.76
N THR A 220 -9.84 24.64 13.84
CA THR A 220 -10.77 24.87 14.97
C THR A 220 -11.35 23.56 15.53
N ILE A 221 -10.46 22.62 15.82
CA ILE A 221 -10.80 21.31 16.42
C ILE A 221 -10.37 21.25 17.88
N ALA A 222 -11.00 20.37 18.67
CA ALA A 222 -10.48 19.92 19.96
C ALA A 222 -10.71 18.43 20.15
N TYR A 223 -9.90 17.83 21.02
CA TYR A 223 -10.11 16.47 21.50
C TYR A 223 -10.86 16.51 22.83
N SER A 224 -11.86 15.64 22.99
CA SER A 224 -12.67 15.57 24.20
C SER A 224 -13.04 14.13 24.54
N THR A 225 -13.50 13.90 25.77
CA THR A 225 -13.99 12.60 26.23
C THR A 225 -15.47 12.69 26.63
N PRO A 226 -16.24 11.58 26.52
CA PRO A 226 -15.86 10.30 25.93
C PRO A 226 -16.11 10.26 24.42
N GLY A 227 -15.15 9.71 23.68
CA GLY A 227 -15.35 9.23 22.32
C GLY A 227 -15.96 7.83 22.28
N ARG A 228 -16.04 7.23 21.09
CA ARG A 228 -16.42 5.81 20.95
C ARG A 228 -15.45 4.93 21.75
N VAL A 229 -14.16 5.23 21.63
CA VAL A 229 -13.07 4.66 22.41
C VAL A 229 -12.30 5.87 22.91
N ASN A 230 -12.12 6.00 24.24
CA ASN A 230 -11.36 7.08 24.86
C ASN A 230 -11.74 8.51 24.40
N ASN A 231 -10.94 9.12 23.52
CA ASN A 231 -11.11 10.49 23.04
C ASN A 231 -11.92 10.53 21.72
N CYS A 232 -12.52 11.69 21.42
CA CYS A 232 -13.06 12.01 20.11
C CYS A 232 -12.61 13.40 19.66
N LEU A 233 -12.60 13.60 18.34
CA LEU A 233 -12.43 14.91 17.74
C LEU A 233 -13.77 15.64 17.66
N SER A 234 -13.79 16.88 18.14
CA SER A 234 -14.93 17.79 18.08
C SER A 234 -14.64 18.97 17.16
N LEU A 235 -15.62 19.32 16.34
CA LEU A 235 -15.64 20.52 15.50
C LEU A 235 -16.32 21.65 16.29
N LEU A 236 -15.60 22.75 16.55
CA LEU A 236 -16.02 23.75 17.55
C LEU A 236 -16.78 24.95 16.97
N SER A 237 -16.82 25.08 15.66
CA SER A 237 -17.44 26.20 14.95
C SER A 237 -17.92 25.81 13.55
N ASN A 238 -18.71 26.69 12.92
CA ASN A 238 -19.23 26.48 11.57
C ASN A 238 -18.15 26.40 10.47
N SER A 239 -16.91 26.85 10.76
CA SER A 239 -15.77 26.79 9.84
C SER A 239 -14.73 25.75 10.27
N SER A 240 -15.11 24.82 11.15
CA SER A 240 -14.23 23.75 11.62
C SER A 240 -14.24 22.57 10.65
N TYR A 241 -13.07 21.99 10.38
CA TYR A 241 -12.94 20.80 9.55
C TYR A 241 -11.64 20.05 9.83
N VAL A 242 -11.63 18.78 9.44
CA VAL A 242 -10.42 17.98 9.27
C VAL A 242 -10.20 17.80 7.77
N GLN A 243 -8.95 17.92 7.33
CA GLN A 243 -8.57 17.80 5.93
C GLN A 243 -7.46 16.77 5.76
N ALA A 244 -7.66 15.87 4.80
CA ALA A 244 -6.64 15.01 4.22
C ALA A 244 -6.41 15.45 2.77
N THR A 245 -5.15 15.54 2.35
CA THR A 245 -4.78 15.81 0.95
C THR A 245 -4.15 14.58 0.31
N ASN A 246 -3.89 14.60 -1.00
CA ASN A 246 -3.24 13.50 -1.74
C ASN A 246 -4.06 12.20 -1.84
N LEU A 247 -5.38 12.24 -1.63
CA LEU A 247 -6.31 11.14 -1.92
C LEU A 247 -6.63 11.05 -3.41
N VAL A 248 -5.61 10.90 -4.25
CA VAL A 248 -5.71 11.11 -5.71
C VAL A 248 -6.55 10.07 -6.47
N LEU A 249 -6.88 8.93 -5.86
CA LEU A 249 -7.82 7.95 -6.43
C LEU A 249 -9.28 8.20 -6.01
N LEU A 250 -9.50 8.94 -4.93
CA LEU A 250 -10.85 9.20 -4.45
C LEU A 250 -11.57 10.16 -5.40
N GLY A 251 -12.78 9.79 -5.83
CA GLY A 251 -13.54 10.59 -6.80
C GLY A 251 -13.13 10.38 -8.26
N THR A 252 -12.27 9.39 -8.56
CA THR A 252 -11.96 9.01 -9.94
C THR A 252 -12.97 7.99 -10.48
N VAL A 253 -13.34 8.13 -11.75
CA VAL A 253 -14.34 7.26 -12.39
C VAL A 253 -13.82 5.82 -12.46
N GLY A 254 -14.69 4.86 -12.13
CA GLY A 254 -14.35 3.43 -12.16
C GLY A 254 -13.49 2.96 -10.99
N ARG A 255 -13.24 3.79 -9.98
CA ARG A 255 -12.59 3.38 -8.73
C ARG A 255 -13.61 3.23 -7.62
N SER A 256 -13.70 2.01 -7.09
CA SER A 256 -14.47 1.72 -5.88
C SER A 256 -13.76 2.31 -4.65
N TYR A 257 -14.55 2.83 -3.71
CA TYR A 257 -14.08 3.33 -2.42
C TYR A 257 -15.12 3.01 -1.35
N SER A 258 -14.71 3.06 -0.09
CA SER A 258 -15.61 2.93 1.06
C SER A 258 -15.16 3.87 2.16
N PHE A 259 -16.10 4.30 2.98
CA PHE A 259 -15.84 5.08 4.19
C PHE A 259 -16.47 4.37 5.38
N SER A 260 -15.79 4.42 6.51
CA SER A 260 -16.32 3.99 7.80
C SER A 260 -15.99 5.06 8.82
N ILE A 261 -17.00 5.56 9.52
CA ILE A 261 -16.84 6.66 10.48
C ILE A 261 -17.82 6.49 11.63
N TRP A 262 -17.37 6.85 12.83
CA TRP A 262 -18.21 6.99 14.00
C TRP A 262 -18.46 8.46 14.27
N ILE A 263 -19.72 8.86 14.25
CA ILE A 263 -20.13 10.25 14.44
C ILE A 263 -21.19 10.36 15.54
N LYS A 264 -21.17 11.49 16.23
CA LYS A 264 -22.23 11.90 17.16
C LYS A 264 -22.69 13.30 16.74
N PRO A 265 -23.69 13.41 15.85
CA PRO A 265 -24.15 14.71 15.37
C PRO A 265 -24.92 15.46 16.47
N ASN A 266 -24.69 16.78 16.57
CA ASN A 266 -25.54 17.67 17.38
C ASN A 266 -26.75 18.17 16.59
N ILE A 267 -26.64 18.20 15.26
CA ILE A 267 -27.68 18.62 14.33
C ILE A 267 -27.72 17.59 13.20
N VAL A 268 -28.90 17.06 12.91
CA VAL A 268 -29.14 16.09 11.83
C VAL A 268 -29.95 16.68 10.69
N ALA A 269 -30.52 17.88 10.84
CA ALA A 269 -31.26 18.56 9.77
C ALA A 269 -30.31 19.29 8.81
N GLY A 270 -29.67 18.53 7.92
CA GLY A 270 -28.71 19.05 6.96
C GLY A 270 -27.25 18.94 7.41
N GLY A 271 -26.34 19.34 6.52
CA GLY A 271 -24.90 19.41 6.78
C GLY A 271 -24.09 18.31 6.08
N THR A 272 -22.82 18.60 5.85
CA THR A 272 -21.87 17.69 5.19
C THR A 272 -20.95 17.07 6.23
N ILE A 273 -20.83 15.74 6.21
CA ILE A 273 -19.89 14.99 7.05
C ILE A 273 -18.59 14.74 6.28
N LEU A 274 -18.70 14.31 5.01
CA LEU A 274 -17.56 14.05 4.14
C LEU A 274 -17.71 14.83 2.85
N HIS A 275 -16.68 15.61 2.54
CA HIS A 275 -16.59 16.42 1.34
C HIS A 275 -15.32 16.07 0.58
N VAL A 276 -15.43 15.90 -0.73
CA VAL A 276 -14.28 15.71 -1.61
C VAL A 276 -14.21 16.86 -2.59
N SER A 277 -13.01 17.39 -2.82
CA SER A 277 -12.77 18.46 -3.77
C SER A 277 -11.41 18.32 -4.45
N SER A 278 -11.30 18.86 -5.67
CA SER A 278 -10.03 18.98 -6.39
C SER A 278 -9.09 20.02 -5.77
N GLY A 279 -9.63 21.04 -5.09
CA GLY A 279 -8.87 22.06 -4.38
C GLY A 279 -8.85 21.86 -2.87
N THR A 280 -7.80 22.33 -2.21
CA THR A 280 -7.65 22.28 -0.73
C THR A 280 -8.56 23.24 0.02
N THR A 281 -9.22 24.17 -0.67
CA THR A 281 -10.18 25.11 -0.05
C THR A 281 -11.64 24.71 -0.29
N GLY A 282 -11.88 23.49 -0.78
CA GLY A 282 -13.23 23.02 -1.11
C GLY A 282 -13.76 23.54 -2.45
N VAL A 283 -12.93 24.21 -3.25
CA VAL A 283 -13.29 24.78 -4.56
C VAL A 283 -12.93 23.87 -5.74
N GLY A 284 -13.47 24.18 -6.92
CA GLY A 284 -13.25 23.43 -8.15
C GLY A 284 -14.30 22.34 -8.35
N TRP A 285 -13.87 21.16 -8.82
CA TRP A 285 -14.74 19.98 -8.80
C TRP A 285 -14.90 19.53 -7.35
N CYS A 286 -16.14 19.37 -6.88
CA CYS A 286 -16.40 18.92 -5.52
C CYS A 286 -17.74 18.21 -5.38
N ILE A 287 -17.85 17.37 -4.34
CA ILE A 287 -19.06 16.61 -4.03
C ILE A 287 -19.18 16.34 -2.52
N PRO A 288 -20.34 16.59 -1.90
CA PRO A 288 -20.63 16.17 -0.53
C PRO A 288 -20.98 14.68 -0.53
N MET A 289 -19.98 13.82 -0.34
CA MET A 289 -20.16 12.36 -0.44
C MET A 289 -21.00 11.76 0.69
N LEU A 290 -20.97 12.36 1.88
CA LEU A 290 -21.76 11.90 3.02
C LEU A 290 -22.24 13.11 3.81
N GLY A 291 -23.51 13.11 4.22
CA GLY A 291 -24.09 14.16 5.02
C GLY A 291 -25.49 13.81 5.49
N PHE A 292 -26.19 14.82 5.99
CA PHE A 292 -27.61 14.72 6.25
C PHE A 292 -28.40 15.58 5.26
N THR A 293 -29.59 15.11 4.89
CA THR A 293 -30.57 15.92 4.15
C THR A 293 -31.25 16.91 5.11
N SER A 294 -31.94 17.91 4.57
CA SER A 294 -32.76 18.84 5.36
C SER A 294 -33.84 18.15 6.20
N SER A 295 -34.26 16.94 5.81
CA SER A 295 -35.23 16.10 6.50
C SER A 295 -34.63 15.16 7.55
N GLY A 296 -33.31 15.18 7.77
CA GLY A 296 -32.67 14.28 8.74
C GLY A 296 -32.23 12.93 8.19
N ASN A 297 -32.38 12.68 6.89
CA ASN A 297 -31.94 11.42 6.29
C ASN A 297 -30.42 11.40 6.10
N VAL A 298 -29.81 10.22 6.21
CA VAL A 298 -28.45 10.01 5.72
C VAL A 298 -28.44 10.18 4.20
N GLY A 299 -27.70 11.15 3.69
CA GLY A 299 -27.49 11.36 2.26
C GLY A 299 -26.10 10.89 1.86
N VAL A 300 -26.01 10.09 0.81
CA VAL A 300 -24.74 9.65 0.24
C VAL A 300 -24.68 10.06 -1.23
N GLN A 301 -23.54 10.59 -1.65
CA GLN A 301 -23.28 10.90 -3.05
C GLN A 301 -21.97 10.26 -3.50
N GLY A 302 -21.98 9.72 -4.72
CA GLY A 302 -20.77 9.27 -5.41
C GLY A 302 -20.59 9.99 -6.74
N TRP A 303 -19.36 9.99 -7.24
CA TRP A 303 -19.05 10.60 -8.53
C TRP A 303 -18.95 9.57 -9.65
N ASN A 304 -19.72 9.79 -10.72
CA ASN A 304 -19.63 9.06 -11.97
C ASN A 304 -19.95 10.00 -13.14
N HIS A 305 -18.99 10.85 -13.52
CA HIS A 305 -19.16 11.99 -14.45
C HIS A 305 -20.22 13.04 -14.01
N SER A 306 -21.00 12.73 -12.98
CA SER A 306 -22.03 13.53 -12.33
C SER A 306 -22.22 12.98 -10.91
N ALA A 307 -22.90 13.73 -10.04
CA ALA A 307 -23.24 13.27 -8.71
C ALA A 307 -24.39 12.25 -8.77
N VAL A 308 -24.15 11.05 -8.26
CA VAL A 308 -25.17 10.00 -8.09
C VAL A 308 -25.50 9.92 -6.61
N SER A 309 -26.78 10.09 -6.26
CA SER A 309 -27.22 10.22 -4.87
C SER A 309 -28.09 9.06 -4.43
N ILE A 310 -27.95 8.66 -3.17
CA ILE A 310 -28.83 7.72 -2.47
C ILE A 310 -29.24 8.37 -1.15
N THR A 311 -30.52 8.23 -0.80
CA THR A 311 -31.05 8.69 0.49
C THR A 311 -31.36 7.47 1.35
N GLY A 312 -30.75 7.44 2.53
CA GLY A 312 -30.93 6.43 3.54
C GLY A 312 -32.01 6.78 4.56
N PRO A 313 -32.02 6.10 5.71
CA PRO A 313 -33.01 6.32 6.77
C PRO A 313 -32.87 7.69 7.43
N VAL A 314 -33.94 8.14 8.10
CA VAL A 314 -33.94 9.32 8.97
C VAL A 314 -33.17 8.99 10.25
N VAL A 315 -32.25 9.85 10.65
CA VAL A 315 -31.56 9.81 11.94
C VAL A 315 -32.30 10.73 12.90
N THR A 316 -32.65 10.20 14.07
CA THR A 316 -33.38 10.90 15.14
C THR A 316 -32.52 11.01 16.39
#